data_AF-M5C6Y0-F1
#
_entry.id   AF-M5C6Y0-F1
#
_cell.length_a   1.000
_cell.length_b   1.000
_cell.length_c   1.000
_cell.angle_alpha   90.00
_cell.angle_beta   90.00
_cell.angle_gamma   90.00
#
_symmetry.space_group_name_H-M   'P 1'
#
loop_
_entity.id
_entity.type
_entity.pdbx_description
1 polymer ?
#
loop_
_entity_poly.entity_id
_entity_poly.type
_entity_poly.pdbx_seq_one_letter_code
_entity_poly.pdbx_strand_id
1 'polypeptide(L)'
;MVKVKAQFKRRSTANNVEIYVPVPDDADSPKFRASTGSVQYAPDKSAFVWKIKQLGGAREFLMRAHFGLPSVRGAEEVEKKPPITVRFEIPYFTVSGIQVRYLKIVEKSGYQALPWVR
;
A
#
# COMPACT_ATOMS: atom_id res chain seq x y z
N MET A 1 3.89 -14.78 7.94
CA MET A 1 5.00 -13.95 7.41
C MET A 1 4.51 -13.27 6.14
N VAL A 2 4.63 -11.95 6.05
CA VAL A 2 4.16 -11.15 4.91
C VAL A 2 5.38 -10.64 4.14
N LYS A 3 5.42 -10.89 2.83
CA LYS A 3 6.48 -10.42 1.92
C LYS A 3 5.87 -9.46 0.91
N VAL A 4 6.46 -8.28 0.77
CA VAL A 4 6.11 -7.34 -0.30
C VAL A 4 7.26 -7.19 -1.26
N LYS A 5 6.96 -7.25 -2.55
CA LYS A 5 7.92 -7.13 -3.65
C LYS A 5 7.50 -6.00 -4.58
N ALA A 6 8.40 -5.05 -4.79
CA ALA A 6 8.21 -3.92 -5.69
C ALA A 6 8.44 -4.34 -7.15
N GLN A 7 7.37 -4.63 -7.91
CA GLN A 7 7.46 -5.06 -9.31
C GLN A 7 7.36 -3.87 -10.29
N PHE A 8 8.14 -2.83 -10.06
CA PHE A 8 8.25 -1.67 -10.95
C PHE A 8 9.70 -1.25 -11.14
N LYS A 9 9.95 -0.32 -12.07
CA LYS A 9 11.30 0.09 -12.47
C LYS A 9 12.13 0.50 -11.25
N ARG A 10 13.40 0.06 -11.21
CA ARG A 10 14.36 0.35 -10.12
C ARG A 10 14.51 1.83 -9.77
N ARG A 11 14.39 2.71 -10.77
CA ARG A 11 14.48 4.17 -10.61
C ARG A 11 13.23 4.82 -10.00
N SER A 12 12.12 4.10 -10.00
CA SER A 12 10.86 4.57 -9.43
C SER A 12 10.77 4.13 -7.97
N THR A 13 10.07 4.92 -7.17
CA THR A 13 9.87 4.68 -5.73
C THR A 13 8.40 4.86 -5.43
N ALA A 14 7.81 3.89 -4.73
CA ALA A 14 6.47 4.05 -4.19
C ALA A 14 6.54 4.77 -2.85
N ASN A 15 5.75 5.82 -2.71
CA ASN A 15 5.59 6.63 -1.51
C ASN A 15 4.35 6.19 -0.73
N ASN A 16 4.40 6.40 0.58
CA ASN A 16 3.28 6.22 1.51
C ASN A 16 2.57 4.88 1.30
N VAL A 17 3.36 3.80 1.23
CA VAL A 17 2.82 2.46 1.03
C VAL A 17 2.16 1.98 2.32
N GLU A 18 0.86 1.72 2.26
CA GLU A 18 0.07 1.16 3.36
C GLU A 18 -0.48 -0.20 2.96
N ILE A 19 -0.11 -1.23 3.71
CA ILE A 19 -0.54 -2.60 3.47
C ILE A 19 -1.48 -3.00 4.61
N TYR A 20 -2.74 -3.23 4.27
CA TYR A 20 -3.79 -3.66 5.16
C TYR A 20 -3.89 -5.17 5.09
N VAL A 21 -3.48 -5.84 6.16
CA VAL A 21 -3.58 -7.30 6.27
C VAL A 21 -4.64 -7.60 7.33
N PRO A 22 -5.73 -8.28 6.93
CA PRO A 22 -6.77 -8.63 7.87
C PRO A 22 -6.29 -9.70 8.84
N VAL A 23 -6.79 -9.60 10.06
CA VAL A 23 -6.57 -10.55 11.14
C VAL A 23 -7.91 -10.86 11.80
N PRO A 24 -8.05 -12.02 12.43
CA PRO A 24 -9.26 -12.37 13.16
C PRO A 24 -9.63 -11.32 14.22
N ASP A 25 -10.92 -11.11 14.44
CA ASP A 25 -11.44 -10.15 15.45
C ASP A 25 -11.08 -10.54 16.89
N ASP A 26 -10.88 -11.84 17.11
CA ASP A 26 -10.47 -12.40 18.39
C ASP A 26 -8.94 -12.35 18.61
N ALA A 27 -8.18 -11.80 17.66
CA ALA A 27 -6.73 -11.71 17.77
C ALA A 27 -6.30 -10.71 18.87
N ASP A 28 -5.50 -11.21 19.81
CA ASP A 28 -4.90 -10.46 20.92
C ASP A 28 -3.37 -10.43 20.82
N SER A 29 -2.69 -9.66 21.66
CA SER A 29 -1.26 -9.70 21.91
C SER A 29 -0.41 -9.52 20.65
N PRO A 30 -0.58 -8.41 19.91
CA PRO A 30 0.10 -8.18 18.64
C PRO A 30 1.61 -7.99 18.85
N LYS A 31 2.42 -8.85 18.23
CA LYS A 31 3.89 -8.73 18.20
C LYS A 31 4.35 -8.61 16.75
N PHE A 32 4.96 -7.47 16.42
CA PHE A 32 5.43 -7.17 15.07
C PHE A 32 6.95 -7.17 14.98
N ARG A 33 7.48 -7.74 13.91
CA ARG A 33 8.89 -7.68 13.52
C ARG A 33 8.96 -7.35 12.04
N ALA A 34 9.17 -6.08 11.71
CA ALA A 34 9.33 -5.60 10.34
C ALA A 34 10.78 -5.22 10.07
N SER A 35 11.30 -5.50 8.88
CA SER A 35 12.63 -5.06 8.46
C SER A 35 12.68 -3.57 8.09
N THR A 36 11.53 -2.99 7.74
CA THR A 36 11.38 -1.61 7.26
C THR A 36 9.96 -1.13 7.49
N GLY A 37 9.80 0.15 7.81
CA GLY A 37 8.51 0.76 8.09
C GLY A 37 8.02 0.53 9.51
N SER A 38 6.79 0.97 9.79
CA SER A 38 6.10 0.78 11.07
C SER A 38 4.85 -0.06 10.87
N VAL A 39 4.51 -0.88 11.87
CA VAL A 39 3.29 -1.69 11.85
C VAL A 39 2.40 -1.24 13.00
N GLN A 40 1.12 -1.03 12.72
CA GLN A 40 0.12 -0.62 13.69
C GLN A 40 -1.05 -1.60 13.63
N TYR A 41 -1.53 -2.07 14.77
CA TYR A 41 -2.76 -2.85 14.84
C TYR A 41 -3.97 -1.90 14.79
N ALA A 42 -4.97 -2.23 13.97
CA ALA A 42 -6.20 -1.44 13.79
C ALA A 42 -7.42 -2.35 14.03
N PRO A 43 -7.82 -2.57 15.30
CA PRO A 43 -8.92 -3.46 15.66
C PRO A 43 -10.25 -3.02 15.04
N ASP A 44 -10.49 -1.71 14.88
CA ASP A 44 -11.70 -1.16 14.24
C ASP A 44 -11.92 -1.67 12.80
N LYS A 45 -10.87 -2.16 12.15
CA LYS A 45 -10.89 -2.68 10.78
C LYS A 45 -10.51 -4.16 10.71
N SER A 46 -10.39 -4.83 11.86
CA SER A 46 -10.00 -6.24 11.94
C SER A 46 -8.71 -6.52 11.15
N ALA A 47 -7.74 -5.60 11.24
CA ALA A 47 -6.56 -5.62 10.40
C ALA A 47 -5.38 -4.96 11.09
N PHE A 48 -4.16 -5.35 10.71
CA PHE A 48 -3.00 -4.53 10.99
C PHE A 48 -2.57 -3.79 9.71
N VAL A 49 -2.02 -2.61 9.90
CA VAL A 49 -1.54 -1.71 8.86
C VAL A 49 -0.03 -1.65 8.91
N TRP A 50 0.63 -2.12 7.86
CA TRP A 50 2.07 -1.95 7.68
C TRP A 50 2.34 -0.76 6.78
N LYS A 51 2.95 0.28 7.35
CA LYS A 51 3.28 1.55 6.69
C LYS A 51 4.75 1.59 6.33
N ILE A 52 5.06 1.80 5.05
CA ILE A 52 6.41 1.97 4.53
C ILE A 52 6.48 3.35 3.86
N LYS A 53 7.33 4.24 4.38
CA LYS A 53 7.46 5.60 3.83
C LYS A 53 7.86 5.61 2.36
N GLN A 54 8.88 4.82 2.02
CA GLN A 54 9.41 4.72 0.67
C GLN A 54 9.80 3.28 0.37
N LEU A 55 9.32 2.78 -0.76
CA LEU A 55 9.56 1.43 -1.24
C LEU A 55 10.19 1.52 -2.64
N GLY A 56 11.50 1.28 -2.70
CA GLY A 56 12.25 1.33 -3.95
C GLY A 56 11.88 0.20 -4.91
N GLY A 57 11.89 0.47 -6.21
CA GLY A 57 11.59 -0.51 -7.25
C GLY A 57 12.55 -1.70 -7.25
N ALA A 58 12.05 -2.87 -7.65
CA ALA A 58 12.74 -4.17 -7.63
C ALA A 58 13.30 -4.61 -6.26
N ARG A 59 12.89 -3.97 -5.16
CA ARG A 59 13.22 -4.40 -3.80
C ARG A 59 12.14 -5.25 -3.19
N GLU A 60 12.51 -6.00 -2.17
CA GLU A 60 11.58 -6.78 -1.35
C GLU A 60 11.78 -6.48 0.13
N PHE A 61 10.68 -6.50 0.86
CA PHE A 61 10.66 -6.28 2.30
C PHE A 61 9.83 -7.38 2.96
N LEU A 62 10.22 -7.72 4.18
CA LEU A 62 9.65 -8.81 4.96
C LEU A 62 9.14 -8.26 6.29
N MET A 63 7.98 -8.77 6.69
CA MET A 63 7.41 -8.50 7.99
C MET A 63 6.81 -9.78 8.58
N ARG A 64 7.03 -9.96 9.88
CA ARG A 64 6.44 -11.04 10.67
C ARG A 64 5.53 -10.42 11.72
N ALA A 65 4.32 -10.95 11.82
CA ALA A 65 3.37 -10.62 12.86
C ALA A 65 3.03 -11.91 13.60
N HIS A 66 2.93 -11.81 14.92
CA HIS A 66 2.44 -12.86 15.80
C HIS A 66 1.25 -12.29 16.55
N PHE A 67 0.18 -13.07 16.61
CA PHE A 67 -1.03 -12.76 17.36
C PHE A 67 -1.32 -13.95 18.27
N GLY A 68 -1.77 -13.68 19.48
CA GLY A 68 -2.42 -14.66 20.34
C GLY A 68 -3.85 -14.84 19.89
N LEU A 69 -4.35 -16.07 19.94
CA LEU A 69 -5.76 -16.38 19.78
C LEU A 69 -6.28 -16.94 21.11
N PRO A 70 -7.56 -16.68 21.47
CA PRO A 70 -8.17 -17.28 22.64
C PRO A 70 -8.24 -18.81 22.49
N SER A 71 -8.14 -19.53 23.61
CA SER A 71 -8.21 -20.99 23.60
C SER A 71 -9.61 -21.53 23.30
N VAL A 72 -10.65 -20.69 23.46
CA VAL A 72 -12.04 -21.02 23.16
C VAL A 72 -12.37 -20.49 21.77
N ARG A 73 -12.71 -21.39 20.84
CA ARG A 73 -13.18 -21.00 19.51
C ARG A 73 -14.58 -20.39 19.63
N GLY A 74 -14.77 -19.17 19.14
CA GLY A 74 -16.11 -18.59 18.95
C GLY A 74 -16.96 -19.49 18.05
N ALA A 75 -18.26 -19.59 18.35
CA ALA A 75 -19.18 -20.45 17.62
C ALA A 75 -19.26 -20.05 16.15
N GLU A 76 -18.96 -20.99 15.24
CA GLU A 76 -19.31 -21.03 13.80
C GLU A 76 -19.39 -19.71 12.99
N GLU A 77 -18.60 -18.69 13.33
CA GLU A 77 -18.43 -17.57 12.42
C GLU A 77 -17.46 -18.00 11.33
N VAL A 78 -18.00 -18.21 10.12
CA VAL A 78 -17.23 -18.39 8.89
C VAL A 78 -16.20 -17.27 8.85
N GLU A 79 -14.92 -17.60 9.07
CA GLU A 79 -13.81 -16.64 8.98
C GLU A 79 -13.97 -15.89 7.66
N LYS A 80 -14.45 -14.64 7.75
CA LYS A 80 -14.42 -13.75 6.61
C LYS A 80 -12.94 -13.54 6.36
N LYS A 81 -12.44 -14.02 5.22
CA LYS A 81 -11.07 -13.81 4.76
C LYS A 81 -11.08 -12.65 3.77
N PRO A 82 -11.23 -11.39 4.23
CA PRO A 82 -11.20 -10.27 3.31
C PRO A 82 -9.82 -10.24 2.63
N PRO A 83 -9.72 -9.64 1.44
CA PRO A 83 -8.48 -9.56 0.71
C PRO A 83 -7.50 -8.60 1.40
N ILE A 84 -6.19 -8.88 1.24
CA ILE A 84 -5.14 -7.94 1.60
C ILE A 84 -5.23 -6.74 0.66
N THR A 85 -5.35 -5.55 1.22
CA THR A 85 -5.46 -4.31 0.44
C THR A 85 -4.17 -3.51 0.55
N VAL A 86 -3.69 -2.94 -0.56
CA VAL A 86 -2.47 -2.12 -0.58
C VAL A 86 -2.78 -0.76 -1.18
N ARG A 87 -2.38 0.31 -0.50
CA ARG A 87 -2.42 1.69 -0.99
C ARG A 87 -0.99 2.15 -1.19
N PHE A 88 -0.70 2.76 -2.34
CA PHE A 88 0.62 3.29 -2.64
C PHE A 88 0.51 4.35 -3.72
N GLU A 89 1.51 5.22 -3.80
CA GLU A 89 1.61 6.24 -4.82
C GLU A 89 2.99 6.18 -5.47
N ILE A 90 3.07 6.13 -6.81
CA ILE A 90 4.35 6.22 -7.53
C ILE A 90 4.30 7.51 -8.37
N PRO A 91 4.97 8.59 -7.96
CA PRO A 91 4.95 9.84 -8.71
C PRO A 91 5.69 9.69 -10.04
N TYR A 92 5.27 10.47 -11.04
CA TYR A 92 5.88 10.53 -12.38
C TYR A 92 5.98 9.16 -13.08
N PHE A 93 5.08 8.23 -12.75
CA PHE A 93 5.08 6.87 -13.28
C PHE A 93 3.71 6.50 -13.82
N THR A 94 3.68 6.10 -15.09
CA THR A 94 2.48 5.58 -15.74
C THR A 94 2.61 4.07 -15.92
N VAL A 95 1.63 3.32 -15.41
CA VAL A 95 1.56 1.86 -15.60
C VAL A 95 1.09 1.54 -17.02
N SER A 96 0.13 2.31 -17.53
CA SER A 96 -0.44 2.15 -18.88
C SER A 96 0.51 2.59 -20.00
N GLY A 97 1.59 3.30 -19.68
CA GLY A 97 2.48 3.90 -20.68
C GLY A 97 1.88 5.11 -21.41
N ILE A 98 0.77 5.68 -20.91
CA ILE A 98 0.16 6.88 -21.50
C ILE A 98 1.15 8.06 -21.49
N GLN A 99 1.16 8.81 -22.59
CA GLN A 99 1.99 9.99 -22.77
C GLN A 99 1.17 11.09 -23.44
N VAL A 100 1.13 12.27 -22.83
CA VAL A 100 0.53 13.47 -23.42
C VAL A 100 1.53 14.03 -24.43
N ARG A 101 1.18 14.02 -25.72
CA ARG A 101 2.08 14.50 -26.79
C ARG A 101 1.97 16.00 -27.03
N TYR A 102 0.76 16.55 -26.98
CA TYR A 102 0.52 17.96 -27.17
C TYR A 102 -0.74 18.41 -26.43
N LEU A 103 -0.77 19.68 -26.01
CA LEU A 103 -1.95 20.37 -25.52
C LEU A 103 -2.15 21.61 -26.40
N LYS A 104 -3.21 21.62 -27.21
CA LYS A 104 -3.53 22.76 -28.07
C LYS A 104 -4.48 23.69 -27.32
N ILE A 105 -4.05 24.92 -27.11
CA ILE A 105 -4.85 25.99 -26.49
C ILE A 105 -5.19 26.99 -27.59
N VAL A 106 -6.47 27.27 -27.78
CA VAL A 106 -6.97 28.21 -28.80
C VAL A 106 -7.74 29.31 -28.06
N GLU A 107 -7.14 30.50 -28.00
CA GLU A 107 -7.72 31.67 -27.33
C GLU A 107 -7.62 32.90 -28.24
N LYS A 108 -8.64 33.76 -28.23
CA LYS A 108 -8.71 34.94 -29.11
C LYS A 108 -7.73 36.04 -28.74
N SER A 109 -7.33 36.12 -27.46
CA SER A 109 -6.38 37.11 -26.94
C SER A 109 -4.92 36.80 -27.26
N GLY A 110 -4.62 35.59 -27.78
CA GLY A 110 -3.26 35.21 -28.18
C GLY A 110 -2.26 35.05 -27.04
N TYR A 111 -2.73 34.95 -25.78
CA TYR A 111 -1.83 34.77 -24.64
C TYR A 111 -1.07 33.44 -24.72
N GLN A 112 0.20 33.45 -24.29
CA GLN A 112 1.03 32.25 -24.24
C GLN A 112 0.74 31.46 -22.96
N ALA A 113 0.21 30.25 -23.11
CA ALA A 113 0.00 29.34 -22.00
C ALA A 113 1.23 28.45 -21.74
N LEU A 114 1.42 28.08 -20.47
CA LEU A 114 2.48 27.18 -20.01
C LEU A 114 1.87 25.85 -19.54
N PRO A 115 1.66 24.86 -20.45
CA PRO A 115 1.10 23.58 -20.07
C PRO A 115 2.10 22.74 -19.27
N TRP A 116 1.62 22.05 -18.25
CA TRP A 116 2.42 21.18 -17.38
C TRP A 116 1.66 19.89 -17.07
N VAL A 117 2.40 18.79 -16.90
CA VAL A 117 1.87 17.45 -16.58
C VAL A 117 2.79 16.76 -15.59
N ARG A 118 2.24 15.95 -14.69
CA ARG A 118 2.99 15.12 -13.73
C ARG A 118 2.43 13.71 -13.66
#